data_AF-A0A7Y6CVM5-F1
#
_entry.id   AF-A0A7Y6CVM5-F1
#
_cell.length_a   1.000
_cell.length_b   1.000
_cell.length_c   1.000
_cell.angle_alpha   90.00
_cell.angle_beta   90.00
_cell.angle_gamma   90.00
#
_symmetry.space_group_name_H-M   'P 1'
#
loop_
_entity.id
_entity.type
_entity.pdbx_description
1 polymer ?
#
loop_
_entity_poly.entity_id
_entity_poly.type
_entity_poly.pdbx_seq_one_letter_code
_entity_poly.pdbx_strand_id
1 'polypeptide(L)'
;MRLARLTDPGAWRGVVWAGRAVRQTRRQLQERSISELSVEPPVGLPPTADAGIHAVLRRLPSTCLERAVVLQRWRTAQGDPREIVIGVMRDEDEFKAHAWVEGEGDELAPAFQELLRVAPQPARQL
;
A
#
# COMPACT_ATOMS: atom_id res chain seq x y z
N MET A 1 -23.46 -1.88 -5.71
CA MET A 1 -23.28 -0.41 -5.88
C MET A 1 -21.80 0.01 -5.80
N ARG A 2 -20.95 -0.31 -6.79
CA ARG A 2 -19.49 -0.02 -6.73
C ARG A 2 -18.97 1.01 -7.75
N LEU A 3 -19.77 1.41 -8.74
CA LEU A 3 -19.35 2.32 -9.83
C LEU A 3 -19.55 3.80 -9.52
N ALA A 4 -20.58 4.18 -8.75
CA ALA A 4 -20.91 5.58 -8.43
C ALA A 4 -19.83 6.32 -7.62
N ARG A 5 -18.90 5.61 -6.96
CA ARG A 5 -17.79 6.22 -6.22
C ARG A 5 -16.59 6.59 -7.11
N LEU A 6 -16.53 6.08 -8.34
CA LEU A 6 -15.43 6.36 -9.27
C LEU A 6 -15.70 7.58 -10.18
N THR A 7 -16.88 8.19 -10.11
CA THR A 7 -17.21 9.41 -10.86
C THR A 7 -16.80 10.70 -10.14
N ASP A 8 -16.40 10.62 -8.87
CA ASP A 8 -15.87 11.76 -8.12
C ASP A 8 -14.45 12.14 -8.62
N PRO A 9 -14.15 13.42 -8.86
CA PRO A 9 -12.79 13.88 -9.20
C PRO A 9 -11.71 13.42 -8.21
N GLY A 10 -12.03 13.30 -6.92
CA GLY A 10 -11.12 12.77 -5.90
C GLY A 10 -10.70 11.32 -6.18
N ALA A 11 -11.64 10.46 -6.58
CA ALA A 11 -11.36 9.07 -6.93
C ALA A 11 -10.43 8.96 -8.15
N TRP A 12 -10.63 9.77 -9.19
CA TRP A 12 -9.74 9.79 -10.36
C TRP A 12 -8.32 10.25 -10.02
N ARG A 13 -8.18 11.27 -9.17
CA ARG A 13 -6.86 11.69 -8.68
C ARG A 13 -6.21 10.57 -7.84
N GLY A 14 -6.98 9.85 -7.05
CA GLY A 14 -6.55 8.65 -6.33
C GLY A 14 -6.05 7.54 -7.26
N VAL A 15 -6.78 7.27 -8.35
CA VAL A 15 -6.37 6.31 -9.40
C VAL A 15 -5.00 6.70 -9.98
N VAL A 16 -4.87 7.96 -10.40
CA VAL A 16 -3.67 8.46 -11.04
C VAL A 16 -2.47 8.42 -10.09
N TRP A 17 -2.65 8.84 -8.83
CA TRP A 17 -1.60 8.78 -7.83
C TRP A 17 -1.20 7.34 -7.51
N ALA A 18 -2.15 6.44 -7.24
CA ALA A 18 -1.85 5.05 -6.91
C ALA A 18 -1.10 4.34 -8.04
N GLY A 19 -1.48 4.57 -9.30
CA GLY A 19 -0.77 4.01 -10.45
C GLY A 19 0.66 4.55 -10.62
N ARG A 20 0.93 5.79 -10.21
CA ARG A 20 2.31 6.33 -10.15
C ARG A 20 3.08 5.75 -8.98
N ALA A 21 2.46 5.68 -7.81
CA ALA A 21 3.05 5.15 -6.58
C ALA A 21 3.46 3.67 -6.72
N VAL A 22 2.64 2.83 -7.35
CA VAL A 22 2.99 1.43 -7.66
C VAL A 22 4.23 1.37 -8.56
N ARG A 23 4.27 2.16 -9.63
CA ARG A 23 5.42 2.19 -10.56
C ARG A 23 6.70 2.68 -9.88
N GLN A 24 6.59 3.72 -9.05
CA GLN A 24 7.70 4.23 -8.26
C GLN A 24 8.21 3.18 -7.28
N THR A 25 7.31 2.53 -6.54
CA THR A 25 7.64 1.47 -5.56
C THR A 25 8.33 0.30 -6.23
N ARG A 26 7.77 -0.19 -7.35
CA ARG A 26 8.36 -1.28 -8.13
C ARG A 26 9.79 -0.97 -8.53
N ARG A 27 10.02 0.23 -9.09
CA ARG A 27 11.36 0.64 -9.51
C ARG A 27 12.32 0.72 -8.33
N GLN A 28 11.89 1.27 -7.19
CA GLN A 28 12.75 1.35 -6.01
C GLN A 28 13.07 -0.03 -5.43
N LEU A 29 12.12 -0.96 -5.39
CA LEU A 29 12.34 -2.33 -4.92
C LEU A 29 13.33 -3.13 -5.79
N GLN A 30 13.51 -2.74 -7.05
CA GLN A 30 14.53 -3.33 -7.93
C GLN A 30 15.94 -2.82 -7.64
N GLU A 31 16.06 -1.64 -7.01
CA GLU A 31 17.32 -0.91 -6.84
C GLU A 31 17.74 -0.78 -5.37
N ARG A 32 16.82 -0.97 -4.41
CA ARG A 32 16.96 -0.56 -3.01
C ARG A 32 16.33 -1.55 -2.05
N SER A 33 16.74 -1.47 -0.79
CA SER A 33 16.10 -2.22 0.29
C SER A 33 14.75 -1.61 0.68
N ILE A 34 13.90 -2.41 1.34
CA ILE A 34 12.57 -1.97 1.78
C ILE A 34 12.62 -0.78 2.74
N SER A 35 13.67 -0.68 3.57
CA SER A 35 13.85 0.40 4.55
C SER A 35 14.18 1.74 3.89
N GLU A 36 14.58 1.74 2.61
CA GLU A 36 14.97 2.93 1.85
C GLU A 36 13.85 3.42 0.90
N LEU A 37 12.68 2.77 0.97
CA LEU A 37 11.56 3.14 0.12
C LEU A 37 10.96 4.49 0.54
N SER A 38 10.79 5.37 -0.45
CA SER A 38 10.17 6.67 -0.27
C SER A 38 9.24 6.93 -1.44
N VAL A 39 7.94 6.88 -1.16
CA VAL A 39 6.87 7.16 -2.12
C VAL A 39 6.41 8.59 -1.91
N GLU A 40 6.20 9.31 -3.00
CA GLU A 40 5.73 10.70 -2.92
C GLU A 40 4.30 10.74 -2.32
N PRO A 41 4.04 11.58 -1.29
CA PRO A 41 2.73 11.62 -0.68
C PRO A 41 1.68 12.15 -1.67
N PRO A 42 0.43 11.70 -1.56
CA PRO A 42 -0.68 12.24 -2.32
C PRO A 42 -1.07 13.63 -1.82
N VAL A 43 -0.46 14.68 -2.37
CA VAL A 43 -0.74 16.07 -1.95
C VAL A 43 -2.16 16.47 -2.32
N GLY A 44 -2.94 16.90 -1.31
CA GLY A 44 -4.28 17.44 -1.47
C GLY A 44 -5.30 16.45 -2.03
N LEU A 45 -5.15 15.15 -1.76
CA LEU A 45 -6.18 14.17 -2.06
C LEU A 45 -7.20 14.08 -0.91
N PRO A 46 -8.50 14.22 -1.20
CA PRO A 46 -9.54 14.06 -0.18
C PRO A 46 -9.68 12.58 0.22
N PRO A 47 -10.29 12.27 1.38
CA PRO A 47 -10.57 10.89 1.80
C PRO A 47 -11.35 10.06 0.77
N THR A 48 -12.14 10.70 -0.10
CA THR A 48 -12.88 10.01 -1.19
C THR A 48 -11.96 9.36 -2.23
N ALA A 49 -10.69 9.77 -2.30
CA ALA A 49 -9.68 9.16 -3.17
C ALA A 49 -9.39 7.69 -2.84
N ASP A 50 -9.69 7.25 -1.61
CA ASP A 50 -9.53 5.87 -1.13
C ASP A 50 -10.15 4.84 -2.09
N ALA A 51 -11.36 5.13 -2.58
CA ALA A 51 -12.05 4.25 -3.54
C ALA A 51 -11.27 4.07 -4.85
N GLY A 52 -10.63 5.13 -5.35
CA GLY A 52 -9.80 5.11 -6.54
C GLY A 52 -8.48 4.36 -6.34
N ILE A 53 -7.85 4.57 -5.17
CA ILE A 53 -6.61 3.88 -4.78
C ILE A 53 -6.84 2.37 -4.71
N HIS A 54 -7.85 1.91 -3.97
CA HIS A 54 -8.19 0.48 -3.89
C HIS A 54 -8.68 -0.08 -5.24
N ALA A 55 -9.32 0.71 -6.09
CA ALA A 55 -9.69 0.28 -7.43
C ALA A 55 -8.47 0.00 -8.32
N VAL A 56 -7.41 0.79 -8.20
CA VAL A 56 -6.14 0.57 -8.92
C VAL A 56 -5.41 -0.63 -8.36
N LEU A 57 -5.26 -0.72 -7.03
CA LEU A 57 -4.53 -1.81 -6.39
C LEU A 57 -5.18 -3.19 -6.59
N ARG A 58 -6.49 -3.24 -6.89
CA ARG A 58 -7.19 -4.47 -7.28
C ARG A 58 -7.04 -4.84 -8.76
N ARG A 59 -6.70 -3.89 -9.63
CA ARG A 59 -6.69 -4.08 -11.09
C ARG A 59 -5.29 -4.14 -11.68
N LEU A 60 -4.35 -3.40 -11.12
CA LEU A 60 -2.97 -3.47 -11.54
C LEU A 60 -2.34 -4.75 -10.98
N PRO A 61 -1.52 -5.46 -11.76
CA PRO A 61 -0.68 -6.51 -11.21
C PRO A 61 0.34 -5.84 -10.28
N SER A 62 0.17 -6.01 -8.96
CA SER A 62 1.10 -5.55 -7.94
C SER A 62 1.37 -6.65 -6.92
N THR A 63 2.58 -6.69 -6.38
CA THR A 63 2.89 -7.62 -5.28
C THR A 63 2.21 -7.17 -3.98
N CYS A 64 2.10 -8.07 -3.00
CA CYS A 64 1.61 -7.75 -1.66
C CYS A 64 2.42 -6.60 -1.03
N LEU A 65 3.74 -6.60 -1.21
CA LEU A 65 4.62 -5.56 -0.72
C LEU A 65 4.40 -4.20 -1.42
N GLU A 66 4.31 -4.19 -2.75
CA GLU A 66 4.01 -2.95 -3.50
C GLU A 66 2.68 -2.34 -3.04
N ARG A 67 1.66 -3.18 -2.86
CA ARG A 67 0.35 -2.77 -2.35
C ARG A 67 0.45 -2.18 -0.94
N ALA A 68 1.14 -2.88 -0.03
CA ALA A 68 1.29 -2.45 1.36
C ALA A 68 2.01 -1.10 1.48
N VAL A 69 3.06 -0.88 0.67
CA VAL A 69 3.79 0.40 0.61
C VAL A 69 2.89 1.55 0.14
N VAL A 70 2.11 1.34 -0.91
CA VAL A 70 1.19 2.38 -1.41
C VAL A 70 0.11 2.69 -0.37
N LEU A 71 -0.46 1.68 0.27
CA LEU A 71 -1.50 1.87 1.30
C LEU A 71 -0.94 2.53 2.56
N GLN A 72 0.24 2.12 3.03
CA GLN A 72 0.93 2.79 4.14
C GLN A 72 1.11 4.27 3.81
N ARG A 73 1.60 4.60 2.60
CA ARG A 73 1.83 5.99 2.22
C ARG A 73 0.53 6.80 2.18
N TRP A 74 -0.55 6.21 1.70
CA TRP A 74 -1.88 6.82 1.72
C TRP A 74 -2.33 7.10 3.16
N ARG A 75 -2.25 6.11 4.05
CA ARG A 75 -2.66 6.22 5.46
C ARG A 75 -1.86 7.26 6.23
N THR A 76 -0.54 7.28 6.07
CA THR A 76 0.31 8.38 6.60
C THR A 76 -0.17 9.74 6.13
N ALA A 77 -0.49 9.90 4.85
CA ALA A 77 -0.94 11.18 4.31
C ALA A 77 -2.33 11.61 4.81
N GLN A 78 -3.13 10.67 5.33
CA GLN A 78 -4.39 10.94 6.01
C GLN A 78 -4.23 11.18 7.51
N GLY A 79 -3.00 11.23 8.02
CA GLY A 79 -2.71 11.41 9.45
C GLY A 79 -2.89 10.13 10.28
N ASP A 80 -2.99 8.97 9.64
CA ASP A 80 -3.10 7.66 10.28
C ASP A 80 -1.88 6.79 9.92
N PRO A 81 -0.68 7.08 10.44
CA PRO A 81 0.52 6.32 10.10
C PRO A 81 0.40 4.87 10.59
N ARG A 82 0.64 3.91 9.69
CA ARG A 82 0.56 2.46 9.97
C ARG A 82 1.86 1.75 9.60
N GLU A 83 2.21 0.71 10.34
CA GLU A 83 3.33 -0.15 9.95
C GLU A 83 2.94 -1.07 8.79
N ILE A 84 3.94 -1.46 8.00
CA ILE A 84 3.82 -2.63 7.13
C ILE A 84 4.39 -3.80 7.91
N VAL A 85 3.63 -4.88 8.00
CA VAL A 85 4.09 -6.15 8.55
C VAL A 85 4.42 -7.08 7.40
N ILE A 86 5.58 -7.72 7.47
CA ILE A 86 6.00 -8.78 6.57
C ILE A 86 6.04 -10.06 7.36
N GLY A 87 5.30 -11.05 6.87
CA GLY A 87 5.25 -12.36 7.46
C GLY A 87 5.65 -13.44 6.45
N VAL A 88 6.02 -14.59 7.00
CA VAL A 88 6.36 -15.78 6.23
C VAL A 88 5.57 -16.97 6.77
N MET A 89 5.23 -17.91 5.91
CA MET A 89 4.68 -19.19 6.31
C MET A 89 5.27 -20.31 5.46
N ARG A 90 5.26 -21.52 6.01
CA ARG A 90 5.48 -22.74 5.25
C ARG A 90 4.12 -23.34 4.95
N ASP A 91 3.81 -23.50 3.66
CA ASP A 91 2.61 -24.17 3.19
C ASP A 91 3.03 -25.46 2.48
N GLU A 92 2.81 -26.59 3.13
CA GLU A 92 3.35 -27.89 2.72
C GLU A 92 4.88 -27.80 2.51
N ASP A 93 5.32 -27.80 1.25
CA ASP A 93 6.73 -27.71 0.83
C ASP A 93 7.12 -26.33 0.27
N GLU A 94 6.21 -25.36 0.23
CA GLU A 94 6.45 -24.02 -0.31
C GLU A 94 6.66 -22.98 0.79
N PHE A 95 7.68 -22.14 0.62
CA PHE A 95 7.87 -20.94 1.44
C PHE A 95 7.09 -19.78 0.83
N LYS A 96 6.15 -19.21 1.60
CA LYS A 96 5.32 -18.08 1.18
C LYS A 96 5.65 -16.86 2.01
N ALA A 97 5.80 -15.72 1.34
CA ALA A 97 5.97 -14.41 1.98
C ALA A 97 4.75 -13.53 1.67
N HIS A 98 4.30 -12.77 2.66
CA HIS A 98 3.18 -11.85 2.54
C HIS A 98 3.49 -10.54 3.27
N ALA A 99 2.89 -9.46 2.77
CA ALA A 99 3.04 -8.14 3.36
C ALA A 99 1.66 -7.46 3.43
N TRP A 100 1.35 -6.89 4.60
CA TRP A 100 0.10 -6.21 4.86
C TRP A 100 0.30 -4.94 5.69
N VAL A 101 -0.68 -4.04 5.68
CA VAL A 101 -0.69 -2.86 6.54
C VAL A 101 -1.39 -3.21 7.84
N GLU A 102 -0.79 -2.84 8.97
CA GLU A 102 -1.37 -3.08 10.29
C GLU A 102 -2.76 -2.44 10.42
N GLY A 103 -3.73 -3.21 10.94
CA GLY A 103 -5.08 -2.73 11.20
C GLY A 103 -6.03 -2.69 9.99
N GLU A 104 -5.59 -3.04 8.78
CA GLU A 104 -6.47 -3.08 7.58
C GLU A 104 -7.27 -4.39 7.41
N GLY A 105 -7.19 -5.32 8.37
CA GLY A 105 -7.99 -6.55 8.35
C GLY A 105 -7.60 -7.52 7.23
N ASP A 106 -6.29 -7.76 7.05
CA ASP A 106 -5.79 -8.76 6.11
C ASP A 106 -6.12 -10.17 6.61
N GLU A 107 -7.05 -10.85 5.95
CA GLU A 107 -7.58 -12.17 6.36
C GLU A 107 -6.51 -13.27 6.42
N LEU A 108 -5.43 -13.10 5.66
CA LEU A 108 -4.33 -14.05 5.63
C LEU A 108 -3.35 -13.83 6.80
N ALA A 109 -3.31 -12.65 7.42
CA ALA A 109 -2.31 -12.29 8.43
C ALA A 109 -2.15 -13.33 9.56
N PRO A 110 -3.22 -13.94 10.12
CA PRO A 110 -3.08 -14.94 11.19
C PRO A 110 -2.31 -16.21 10.78
N ALA A 111 -2.20 -16.51 9.48
CA ALA A 111 -1.48 -17.67 8.97
C ALA A 111 0.04 -17.45 8.83
N PHE A 112 0.50 -16.20 8.93
CA PHE A 112 1.91 -15.86 8.73
C PHE A 112 2.61 -15.57 10.05
N GLN A 113 3.84 -16.07 10.20
CA GLN A 113 4.74 -15.67 11.26
C GLN A 113 5.37 -14.32 10.88
N GLU A 114 5.19 -13.30 11.72
CA GLU A 114 5.81 -11.99 11.51
C GLU A 114 7.35 -12.09 11.53
N LEU A 115 7.99 -11.50 10.53
CA LEU A 115 9.45 -11.47 10.36
C LEU A 115 10.01 -10.06 10.49
N LEU A 116 9.32 -9.07 9.91
CA LEU A 116 9.76 -7.68 9.91
C LEU A 116 8.57 -6.73 9.97
N ARG A 117 8.76 -5.62 10.68
CA ARG A 117 7.88 -4.45 10.65
C ARG A 117 8.62 -3.27 10.06
N VAL A 118 7.99 -2.60 9.10
CA VAL A 118 8.53 -1.41 8.43
C VAL A 118 7.74 -0.21 8.90
N ALA A 119 8.46 0.71 9.53
CA ALA A 119 7.89 1.94 10.07
C ALA A 119 7.18 2.76 8.97
N PRO A 120 6.16 3.56 9.35
CA PRO A 120 5.51 4.47 8.42
C PRO A 120 6.51 5.43 7.78
N GLN A 121 6.40 5.63 6.46
CA GLN A 121 7.14 6.71 5.80
C GLN A 121 6.79 8.05 6.47
N PRO A 122 7.75 8.96 6.69
CA PRO A 122 7.50 10.22 7.37
C PRO A 122 6.49 11.06 6.57
N ALA A 123 5.51 11.66 7.27
CA ALA A 123 4.69 12.69 6.68
C ALA A 123 5.60 13.84 6.22
N ARG A 124 5.49 14.24 4.95
CA ARG A 124 6.26 15.41 4.48
C ARG A 124 5.73 16.62 5.24
N GLN A 125 6.56 17.23 6.07
CA GLN A 125 6.26 18.54 6.65
C GLN A 125 6.17 19.53 5.49
N LEU A 126 4.97 20.05 5.23
CA LEU A 126 4.74 21.16 4.31
C LEU A 126 5.04 22.47 5.03
#